data_AF-T1GWA7-F1
#
_entry.id   AF-T1GWA7-F1
#
_cell.length_a   1.000
_cell.length_b   1.000
_cell.length_c   1.000
_cell.angle_alpha   90.00
_cell.angle_beta   90.00
_cell.angle_gamma   90.00
#
_symmetry.space_group_name_H-M   'P 1'
#
loop_
_entity.id
_entity.type
_entity.pdbx_description
1 polymer ?
#
loop_
_entity_poly.entity_id
_entity_poly.type
_entity_poly.pdbx_seq_one_letter_code
_entity_poly.pdbx_strand_id
1 'polypeptide(L)'
;MGTLPVGLLVPFKHLRYLNISGNQLDHMSLQVIDPCRELEFLDVSRNQLHGMTEDIAERLQQIQNVRLDNNPLICDECHMGKLIQIVKQLKWSWDSYPSCFLPKSLRGSEIKYIDVNTLHTCLDSISDEEQDAASTSHNFLER
;
A
#
# COMPACT_ATOMS: atom_id res chain seq x y z
N MET A 1 4.31 -5.93 -14.11
CA MET A 1 5.11 -5.73 -12.90
C MET A 1 6.11 -4.63 -13.17
N GLY A 2 5.98 -3.49 -12.49
CA GLY A 2 6.98 -2.42 -12.51
C GLY A 2 7.79 -2.47 -11.22
N THR A 3 9.12 -2.48 -11.30
CA THR A 3 9.98 -2.25 -10.14
C THR A 3 10.74 -0.96 -10.33
N LEU A 4 10.97 -0.22 -9.24
CA LEU A 4 11.97 0.83 -9.24
C LEU A 4 13.36 0.19 -9.10
N PRO A 5 14.33 0.57 -9.94
CA PRO A 5 15.71 0.10 -9.79
C PRO A 5 16.26 0.47 -8.41
N VAL A 6 16.87 -0.50 -7.74
CA VAL A 6 17.62 -0.25 -6.51
C VAL A 6 18.69 0.80 -6.79
N GLY A 7 18.83 1.76 -5.88
CA GLY A 7 19.83 2.82 -5.99
C GLY A 7 19.42 4.00 -6.87
N LEU A 8 18.27 3.96 -7.55
CA LEU A 8 17.78 5.07 -8.38
C LEU A 8 17.78 6.41 -7.64
N LEU A 9 17.41 6.39 -6.35
CA LEU A 9 17.28 7.60 -5.55
C LEU A 9 18.52 7.97 -4.72
N VAL A 10 19.61 7.20 -4.82
CA VAL A 10 20.85 7.44 -4.05
C VAL A 10 21.43 8.86 -4.21
N PRO A 11 21.40 9.48 -5.41
CA PRO A 11 21.88 10.85 -5.56
C PRO A 11 21.01 11.91 -4.86
N PHE A 12 19.73 11.62 -4.60
CA PHE A 12 18.74 12.61 -4.15
C PHE A 12 18.53 12.57 -2.63
N LYS A 13 19.62 12.78 -1.86
CA LYS A 13 19.59 12.73 -0.39
C LYS A 13 18.70 13.78 0.26
N HIS A 14 18.56 14.93 -0.40
CA HIS A 14 17.73 16.08 0.02
C HIS A 14 16.33 16.06 -0.60
N LEU A 15 15.90 14.93 -1.18
CA LEU A 15 14.56 14.82 -1.76
C LEU A 15 13.52 14.87 -0.65
N ARG A 16 12.66 15.89 -0.68
CA ARG A 16 11.57 16.09 0.28
C ARG A 16 10.21 15.62 -0.22
N TYR A 17 10.00 15.62 -1.54
CA TYR A 17 8.72 15.27 -2.17
C TYR A 17 8.97 14.27 -3.30
N LEU A 18 8.38 13.09 -3.19
CA LEU A 18 8.43 12.05 -4.21
C LEU A 18 7.02 11.66 -4.61
N ASN A 19 6.69 11.86 -5.89
CA ASN A 19 5.45 11.36 -6.48
C ASN A 19 5.76 10.35 -7.58
N ILE A 20 5.37 9.11 -7.35
CA ILE A 20 5.46 7.98 -8.28
C ILE A 20 4.09 7.30 -8.42
N SER A 21 3.02 8.07 -8.21
CA SER A 21 1.65 7.62 -8.40
C SER A 21 1.34 7.31 -9.87
N GLY A 22 0.36 6.45 -10.11
CA GLY A 22 -0.09 6.11 -11.47
C GLY A 22 0.89 5.24 -12.26
N ASN A 23 1.73 4.48 -11.57
CA ASN A 23 2.63 3.50 -12.17
C ASN A 23 2.08 2.07 -11.99
N GLN A 24 2.90 1.07 -12.27
CA GLN A 24 2.53 -0.36 -12.15
C GLN A 24 3.37 -1.06 -11.07
N LEU A 25 3.70 -0.33 -9.99
CA LEU A 25 4.52 -0.87 -8.91
C LEU A 25 3.75 -1.91 -8.12
N ASP A 26 4.22 -3.15 -8.13
CA ASP A 26 3.63 -4.29 -7.41
C ASP A 26 4.33 -4.56 -6.07
N HIS A 27 5.53 -4.00 -5.88
CA HIS A 27 6.27 -4.03 -4.64
C HIS A 27 7.01 -2.72 -4.41
N MET A 28 7.19 -2.37 -3.14
CA MET A 28 8.10 -1.32 -2.70
C MET A 28 9.27 -1.99 -1.99
N SER A 29 10.50 -1.57 -2.29
CA SER A 29 11.68 -2.00 -1.54
C SER A 29 12.19 -0.84 -0.71
N LEU A 30 12.50 -1.08 0.58
CA LEU A 30 13.08 -0.07 1.46
C LEU A 30 14.31 0.59 0.82
N GLN A 31 15.14 -0.18 0.11
CA GLN A 31 16.37 0.29 -0.53
C GLN A 31 16.15 1.39 -1.58
N VAL A 32 14.93 1.52 -2.11
CA VAL A 32 14.59 2.59 -3.05
C VAL A 32 14.43 3.91 -2.32
N ILE A 33 13.71 3.92 -1.19
CA ILE A 33 13.39 5.16 -0.48
C ILE A 33 14.39 5.49 0.64
N ASP A 34 15.13 4.51 1.17
CA ASP A 34 16.12 4.66 2.27
C ASP A 34 17.12 5.82 2.10
N PRO A 35 17.65 6.07 0.88
CA PRO A 35 18.57 7.18 0.68
C PRO A 35 17.95 8.58 0.90
N CYS A 36 16.64 8.74 0.72
CA CYS A 36 15.92 10.01 0.82
C CYS A 36 15.54 10.32 2.28
N ARG A 37 16.52 10.62 3.14
CA ARG A 37 16.30 10.82 4.58
C ARG A 37 15.47 12.04 4.95
N GLU A 38 15.40 13.02 4.05
CA GLU A 38 14.62 14.25 4.23
C GLU A 38 13.20 14.15 3.64
N LEU A 39 12.75 12.95 3.26
CA LEU A 39 11.45 12.78 2.61
C LEU A 39 10.30 13.13 3.57
N GLU A 40 9.51 14.13 3.19
CA GLU A 40 8.33 14.60 3.93
C GLU A 40 7.03 14.12 3.30
N PHE A 41 7.03 13.98 1.97
CA PHE A 41 5.86 13.56 1.20
C PHE A 41 6.22 12.43 0.23
N LEU A 42 5.43 11.36 0.27
CA LEU A 42 5.51 10.21 -0.62
C LEU A 42 4.14 9.88 -1.20
N ASP A 43 4.00 9.94 -2.53
CA ASP A 43 2.81 9.47 -3.22
C ASP A 43 3.11 8.24 -4.06
N VAL A 44 2.57 7.10 -3.63
CA VAL A 44 2.60 5.83 -4.35
C VAL A 44 1.18 5.34 -4.69
N SER A 45 0.20 6.24 -4.67
CA SER A 45 -1.19 5.92 -5.00
C SER A 45 -1.33 5.43 -6.45
N ARG A 46 -2.43 4.72 -6.75
CA ARG A 46 -2.71 4.22 -8.11
C ARG A 46 -1.56 3.35 -8.67
N ASN A 47 -1.10 2.40 -7.87
CA ASN A 47 -0.13 1.38 -8.25
C ASN A 47 -0.76 -0.02 -8.03
N GLN A 48 0.05 -1.07 -7.94
CA GLN A 48 -0.38 -2.47 -7.75
C GLN A 48 0.15 -3.07 -6.43
N LEU A 49 0.36 -2.23 -5.40
CA LEU A 49 0.90 -2.67 -4.12
C LEU A 49 -0.12 -3.53 -3.36
N HIS A 50 0.27 -4.75 -2.99
CA HIS A 50 -0.55 -5.64 -2.16
C HIS A 50 -0.28 -5.47 -0.67
N GLY A 51 0.90 -4.97 -0.30
CA GLY A 51 1.30 -4.84 1.09
C GLY A 51 2.67 -4.19 1.21
N MET A 52 3.20 -4.20 2.41
CA MET A 52 4.54 -3.72 2.71
C MET A 52 5.15 -4.49 3.87
N THR A 53 6.46 -4.68 3.79
CA THR A 53 7.24 -5.31 4.85
C THR A 53 7.34 -4.40 6.07
N GLU A 54 7.70 -4.97 7.22
CA GLU A 54 7.75 -4.24 8.50
C GLU A 54 8.69 -3.03 8.46
N ASP A 55 9.85 -3.20 7.81
CA ASP A 55 10.88 -2.17 7.65
C ASP A 55 10.39 -0.99 6.79
N ILE A 56 9.53 -1.26 5.79
CA ILE A 56 8.87 -0.21 5.02
C ILE A 56 7.86 0.52 5.89
N ALA A 57 7.02 -0.20 6.65
CA ALA A 57 6.04 0.43 7.53
C ALA A 57 6.71 1.34 8.57
N GLU A 58 7.81 0.89 9.18
CA GLU A 58 8.63 1.71 10.10
C GLU A 58 9.22 2.93 9.40
N ARG A 59 9.65 2.80 8.15
CA ARG A 59 10.11 3.94 7.38
C ARG A 59 8.98 4.92 7.07
N LEU A 60 7.79 4.45 6.70
CA LEU A 60 6.63 5.31 6.45
C LEU A 60 6.21 6.10 7.70
N GLN A 61 6.47 5.58 8.90
CA GLN A 61 6.27 6.29 10.16
C GLN A 61 7.11 7.56 10.30
N GLN A 62 8.24 7.63 9.60
CA GLN A 62 9.14 8.79 9.62
C GLN A 62 8.73 9.87 8.61
N ILE A 63 7.86 9.55 7.65
CA ILE A 63 7.41 10.47 6.60
C ILE A 63 6.11 11.15 7.04
N GLN A 64 6.03 12.47 6.88
CA GLN A 64 4.88 13.23 7.38
C GLN A 64 3.59 12.89 6.64
N ASN A 65 3.68 12.71 5.32
CA ASN A 65 2.51 12.53 4.46
C ASN A 65 2.77 11.44 3.43
N VAL A 66 2.06 10.31 3.56
CA VAL A 66 2.17 9.18 2.60
C VAL A 66 0.81 8.88 2.00
N ARG A 67 0.74 8.70 0.68
CA ARG A 67 -0.47 8.29 -0.04
C ARG A 67 -0.31 6.89 -0.63
N LEU A 68 -1.24 6.01 -0.28
CA LEU A 68 -1.30 4.61 -0.72
C LEU A 68 -2.63 4.27 -1.41
N ASP A 69 -3.52 5.24 -1.58
CA ASP A 69 -4.88 5.05 -2.11
C ASP A 69 -4.86 4.39 -3.50
N ASN A 70 -5.93 3.65 -3.82
CA ASN A 70 -6.05 2.95 -5.11
C ASN A 70 -4.89 1.97 -5.39
N ASN A 71 -4.48 1.22 -4.36
CA ASN A 71 -3.67 0.03 -4.49
C ASN A 71 -4.51 -1.19 -4.05
N PRO A 72 -4.29 -2.38 -4.61
CA PRO A 72 -4.99 -3.61 -4.22
C PRO A 72 -4.48 -4.17 -2.86
N LEU A 73 -4.55 -3.38 -1.79
CA LEU A 73 -3.98 -3.72 -0.48
C LEU A 73 -4.66 -4.95 0.15
N ILE A 74 -3.84 -5.89 0.61
CA ILE A 74 -4.25 -7.11 1.32
C ILE A 74 -4.11 -6.83 2.82
N CYS A 75 -5.23 -6.68 3.50
CA CYS A 75 -5.31 -6.40 4.93
C CYS A 75 -5.37 -7.68 5.74
N ASP A 76 -4.29 -8.45 5.70
CA ASP A 76 -4.00 -9.54 6.63
C ASP A 76 -2.79 -9.20 7.51
N GLU A 77 -2.40 -10.14 8.38
CA GLU A 77 -1.25 -9.97 9.27
C GLU A 77 0.08 -9.79 8.51
N CYS A 78 0.31 -10.54 7.43
CA CYS A 78 1.59 -10.54 6.70
C CYS A 78 1.83 -9.28 5.86
N HIS A 79 0.79 -8.79 5.19
CA HIS A 79 0.93 -7.79 4.14
C HIS A 79 0.77 -6.37 4.68
N MET A 80 -0.24 -6.14 5.53
CA MET A 80 -0.56 -4.81 6.03
C MET A 80 -0.62 -4.73 7.55
N GLY A 81 -0.51 -5.86 8.26
CA GLY A 81 -0.66 -5.94 9.71
C GLY A 81 0.19 -4.92 10.46
N LYS A 82 1.47 -4.79 10.12
CA LYS A 82 2.36 -3.80 10.75
C LYS A 82 1.90 -2.36 10.50
N LEU A 83 1.51 -2.01 9.28
CA LEU A 83 1.04 -0.66 8.97
C LEU A 83 -0.28 -0.36 9.69
N ILE A 84 -1.23 -1.32 9.70
CA ILE A 84 -2.50 -1.22 10.43
C ILE A 84 -2.26 -1.02 11.93
N GLN A 85 -1.28 -1.73 12.50
CA GLN A 85 -0.91 -1.59 13.92
C GLN A 85 -0.48 -0.16 14.27
N ILE A 86 0.31 0.48 13.41
CA ILE A 86 0.92 1.80 13.68
C ILE A 86 0.13 2.96 13.10
N VAL A 87 -0.89 2.72 12.26
CA VAL A 87 -1.60 3.77 11.48
C VAL A 87 -2.11 4.94 12.33
N LYS A 88 -2.56 4.65 13.56
CA LYS A 88 -3.08 5.65 14.51
C LYS A 88 -1.99 6.54 15.11
N GLN A 89 -0.73 6.11 15.04
CA GLN A 89 0.44 6.84 15.53
C GLN A 89 1.13 7.67 14.42
N LEU A 90 0.72 7.46 13.16
CA LEU A 90 1.27 8.16 12.02
C LEU A 90 0.85 9.64 12.03
N LYS A 91 1.73 10.49 11.50
CA LYS A 91 1.51 11.94 11.39
C LYS A 91 0.75 12.35 10.12
N TRP A 92 0.19 11.38 9.39
CA TRP A 92 -0.49 11.62 8.12
C TRP A 92 -1.65 12.61 8.29
N SER A 93 -1.64 13.67 7.49
CA SER A 93 -2.62 14.75 7.55
C SER A 93 -3.67 14.66 6.44
N TRP A 94 -4.25 13.46 6.25
CA TRP A 94 -5.22 13.19 5.19
C TRP A 94 -6.64 13.03 5.74
N ASP A 95 -7.61 13.47 4.93
CA ASP A 95 -9.04 13.28 5.20
C ASP A 95 -9.49 11.82 4.96
N SER A 96 -8.74 11.07 4.13
CA SER A 96 -9.02 9.69 3.75
C SER A 96 -7.78 8.82 3.92
N TYR A 97 -7.95 7.64 4.53
CA TYR A 97 -6.88 6.64 4.66
C TYR A 97 -7.04 5.56 3.57
N PRO A 98 -5.97 4.83 3.22
CA PRO A 98 -6.09 3.79 2.21
C PRO A 98 -7.05 2.69 2.66
N SER A 99 -7.84 2.19 1.73
CA SER A 99 -8.82 1.13 1.98
C SER A 99 -8.29 -0.24 1.54
N CYS A 100 -8.73 -1.28 2.22
CA CYS A 100 -8.39 -2.66 1.88
C CYS A 100 -9.09 -3.11 0.59
N PHE A 101 -8.40 -3.90 -0.22
CA PHE A 101 -8.98 -4.62 -1.34
C PHE A 101 -9.34 -6.06 -0.96
N LEU A 102 -8.45 -6.71 -0.19
CA LEU A 102 -8.64 -8.02 0.42
C LEU A 102 -8.38 -7.92 1.93
N PRO A 103 -8.85 -8.89 2.74
CA PRO A 103 -9.88 -9.87 2.38
C PRO A 103 -11.23 -9.22 2.06
N LYS A 104 -12.16 -9.96 1.45
CA LYS A 104 -13.54 -9.54 1.13
C LYS A 104 -14.28 -9.00 2.34
N SER A 105 -14.01 -9.56 3.52
CA SER A 105 -14.58 -9.10 4.79
C SER A 105 -14.14 -7.68 5.17
N LEU A 106 -12.96 -7.25 4.73
CA LEU A 106 -12.40 -5.92 4.97
C LEU A 106 -12.42 -5.02 3.74
N ARG A 107 -12.84 -5.52 2.58
CA ARG A 107 -12.87 -4.76 1.32
C ARG A 107 -13.61 -3.43 1.48
N GLY A 108 -12.95 -2.34 1.08
CA GLY A 108 -13.45 -0.97 1.20
C GLY A 108 -13.29 -0.34 2.60
N SER A 109 -12.92 -1.10 3.62
CA SER A 109 -12.64 -0.57 4.95
C SER A 109 -11.34 0.21 4.95
N GLU A 110 -11.34 1.43 5.47
CA GLU A 110 -10.11 2.20 5.67
C GLU A 110 -9.28 1.59 6.80
N ILE A 111 -7.96 1.49 6.59
CA ILE A 111 -7.04 0.85 7.54
C ILE A 111 -7.05 1.48 8.93
N LYS A 112 -7.45 2.76 9.06
CA LYS A 112 -7.51 3.46 10.35
C LYS A 112 -8.55 2.89 11.31
N TYR A 113 -9.60 2.28 10.77
CA TYR A 113 -10.72 1.73 11.55
C TYR A 113 -10.60 0.22 11.81
N ILE A 114 -9.54 -0.43 11.33
CA ILE A 114 -9.33 -1.86 11.48
C ILE A 114 -8.60 -2.15 12.80
N ASP A 115 -9.07 -3.17 13.51
CA ASP A 115 -8.36 -3.71 14.67
C ASP A 115 -7.38 -4.78 14.20
N VAL A 116 -6.08 -4.55 14.43
CA VAL A 116 -5.01 -5.48 14.06
C VAL A 116 -5.19 -6.87 14.64
N ASN A 117 -5.84 -7.00 15.81
CA ASN A 117 -6.06 -8.30 16.46
C ASN A 117 -7.15 -9.14 15.78
N THR A 118 -7.89 -8.54 14.84
CA THR A 118 -8.94 -9.22 14.05
C THR A 118 -8.44 -9.69 12.70
N LEU A 119 -7.20 -9.36 12.34
CA LEU A 119 -6.61 -9.78 11.08
C LEU A 119 -6.38 -11.28 11.09
N HIS A 120 -6.82 -11.94 10.01
CA HIS A 120 -6.52 -13.34 9.81
C HIS A 120 -5.05 -13.52 9.45
N THR A 121 -4.54 -14.75 9.62
CA THR A 121 -3.23 -15.17 9.14
C THR A 121 -3.11 -14.96 7.63
N CYS A 122 -1.86 -14.88 7.17
CA CYS A 122 -1.45 -14.54 5.81
C CYS A 122 -2.25 -15.29 4.73
N LEU A 123 -2.85 -14.53 3.83
CA LEU A 123 -3.51 -15.06 2.64
C LEU A 123 -2.42 -15.50 1.66
N ASP A 124 -2.35 -16.80 1.38
CA ASP A 124 -1.34 -17.38 0.49
C ASP A 124 -1.57 -17.00 -0.98
N SER A 125 -2.78 -16.53 -1.33
CA SER A 125 -3.10 -16.11 -2.70
C SER A 125 -4.34 -15.20 -2.81
N ILE A 126 -4.35 -14.31 -3.82
CA ILE A 126 -5.56 -13.56 -4.26
C ILE A 126 -6.67 -14.54 -4.70
N SER A 127 -6.32 -15.78 -5.05
CA SER A 127 -7.26 -16.84 -5.45
C SER A 127 -8.09 -17.44 -4.33
N ASP A 128 -7.74 -17.25 -3.05
CA ASP A 128 -8.52 -17.83 -1.95
C ASP A 128 -9.90 -17.18 -1.78
N GLU A 129 -10.15 -16.07 -2.48
CA GLU A 129 -11.47 -15.43 -2.52
C GLU A 129 -12.21 -15.59 -3.86
N GLU A 130 -11.57 -16.25 -4.83
CA GLU A 130 -12.08 -16.46 -6.18
C GLU A 130 -12.19 -17.94 -6.50
N GLN A 131 -13.24 -18.58 -6.00
CA GLN A 131 -13.86 -19.63 -6.79
C GLN A 131 -14.76 -19.06 -7.91
N ASP A 132 -14.92 -17.74 -8.07
CA ASP A 132 -15.87 -17.17 -9.05
C ASP A 132 -15.53 -15.80 -9.71
N ALA A 133 -14.30 -15.26 -9.71
CA ALA A 133 -14.06 -13.99 -10.44
C ALA A 133 -13.67 -14.12 -11.92
N ALA A 134 -13.75 -15.32 -12.49
CA ALA A 134 -13.85 -15.48 -13.93
C ALA A 134 -15.27 -15.16 -14.43
N SER A 135 -15.85 -14.04 -14.01
CA SER A 135 -17.06 -13.44 -14.59
C SER A 135 -17.24 -12.03 -14.08
N THR A 136 -16.54 -11.07 -14.67
CA THR A 136 -17.10 -9.73 -14.93
C THR A 136 -16.25 -8.99 -15.97
N SER A 137 -16.00 -9.65 -17.10
CA SER A 137 -16.01 -8.96 -18.39
C SER A 137 -17.46 -8.75 -18.84
N HIS A 138 -18.27 -8.06 -18.02
CA HIS A 138 -19.52 -7.51 -18.52
C HIS A 138 -19.19 -6.25 -19.31
N ASN A 139 -18.99 -6.45 -20.61
CA ASN A 139 -19.01 -5.40 -21.62
C ASN A 139 -20.23 -4.51 -21.38
N PHE A 140 -19.97 -3.27 -21.00
CA PHE A 140 -20.87 -2.16 -21.25
C PHE A 140 -21.02 -2.05 -22.77
N LEU A 141 -22.07 -2.65 -23.33
CA LEU A 141 -22.71 -2.34 -24.61
C LEU A 141 -23.84 -3.36 -24.80
N GLU A 142 -25.08 -2.97 -24.53
CA GLU A 142 -26.18 -3.04 -25.50
C GLU A 142 -27.48 -2.42 -24.94
N ARG A 143 -27.91 -1.37 -25.66
CA ARG A 143 -29.23 -0.70 -25.77
C ARG A 143 -29.81 0.08 -24.59
#